data_AF-A0A6L9UBV2-F1
#
_entry.id   AF-A0A6L9UBV2-F1
#
_cell.length_a   1.000
_cell.length_b   1.000
_cell.length_c   1.000
_cell.angle_alpha   90.00
_cell.angle_beta   90.00
_cell.angle_gamma   90.00
#
_symmetry.space_group_name_H-M   'P 1'
#
loop_
_entity.id
_entity.type
_entity.pdbx_description
1 polymer ?
#
loop_
_entity_poly.entity_id
_entity_poly.type
_entity_poly.pdbx_seq_one_letter_code
_entity_poly.pdbx_strand_id
1 'polypeptide(L)' 'MPVHGELFDTPGGEPLVSLGLISIHHPSVDATRHKSEVMLRMKADGRSIDDIAREVGVSRSTVIRLLRYVERAAAS' A
#
# COMPACT_ATOMS: atom_id res chain seq x y z
N MET A 1 32.12 -22.22 -5.02
CA MET A 1 31.59 -20.91 -5.41
C MET A 1 30.48 -21.14 -6.44
N PRO A 2 29.20 -20.87 -6.14
CA PRO A 2 28.19 -20.78 -7.17
C PRO A 2 27.64 -19.36 -7.33
N VAL A 3 27.26 -19.11 -8.57
CA VAL A 3 26.89 -17.86 -9.21
C VAL A 3 25.39 -17.56 -9.05
N HIS A 4 25.04 -16.28 -9.16
CA HIS A 4 23.66 -15.78 -9.24
C HIS A 4 22.86 -16.52 -10.34
N GLY A 5 21.64 -16.92 -10.01
CA GLY A 5 20.61 -17.39 -10.95
C GLY A 5 19.24 -17.15 -10.34
N GLU A 6 18.45 -16.32 -11.02
CA GLU A 6 17.13 -15.88 -10.61
C GLU A 6 16.14 -17.05 -10.49
N LEU A 7 15.32 -17.05 -9.43
CA LEU A 7 14.17 -17.93 -9.35
C LEU A 7 12.96 -17.11 -8.89
N PHE A 8 12.24 -16.60 -9.87
CA PHE A 8 10.87 -16.13 -9.71
C PHE A 8 10.01 -17.34 -9.37
N ASP A 9 9.82 -17.61 -8.08
CA ASP A 9 8.81 -18.54 -7.60
C ASP A 9 7.51 -17.75 -7.33
N THR A 10 6.67 -17.68 -8.36
CA THR A 10 5.23 -17.48 -8.15
C THR A 10 4.58 -18.84 -7.95
N PRO A 11 4.07 -19.17 -6.75
CA PRO A 11 2.96 -20.09 -6.63
C PRO A 11 1.68 -19.27 -6.53
N GLY A 12 0.80 -19.45 -7.52
CA GLY A 12 -0.60 -19.08 -7.39
C GLY A 12 -1.18 -19.76 -6.15
N GLY A 13 -1.54 -18.93 -5.17
CA GLY A 13 -2.26 -19.33 -3.98
C GLY A 13 -3.30 -18.24 -3.70
N GLU A 14 -4.56 -18.62 -3.82
CA GLU A 14 -5.77 -17.86 -3.52
C GLU A 14 -5.61 -16.89 -2.32
N PRO A 15 -6.32 -15.75 -2.31
CA PRO A 15 -6.23 -14.77 -1.24
C PRO A 15 -6.82 -15.37 0.03
N LEU A 16 -5.97 -15.94 0.89
CA LEU A 16 -6.35 -16.30 2.25
C LEU A 16 -6.55 -14.99 3.01
N VAL A 17 -7.74 -14.41 2.87
CA VAL A 17 -8.28 -13.42 3.78
C VAL A 17 -8.44 -14.10 5.13
N SER A 18 -7.35 -14.19 5.90
CA SER A 18 -7.41 -14.43 7.34
C SER A 18 -8.24 -13.30 7.95
N LEU A 19 -9.54 -13.55 8.10
CA LEU A 19 -10.45 -12.84 9.00
C LEU A 19 -9.99 -13.10 10.45
N GLY A 20 -8.85 -12.53 10.82
CA GLY A 20 -8.34 -12.49 12.18
C GLY A 20 -8.17 -11.04 12.56
N LEU A 21 -9.19 -10.48 13.23
CA LEU A 21 -9.16 -9.14 13.84
C LEU A 21 -8.91 -7.99 12.85
N ILE A 22 -9.87 -7.74 11.95
CA ILE A 22 -9.97 -6.40 11.36
C ILE A 22 -10.41 -5.48 12.49
N SER A 23 -9.44 -4.88 13.17
CA SER A 23 -9.67 -3.68 13.95
C SER A 23 -10.17 -2.66 12.93
N ILE A 24 -11.49 -2.53 12.80
CA ILE A 24 -12.13 -1.50 11.98
C ILE A 24 -11.92 -0.19 12.72
N HIS A 25 -10.66 0.25 12.82
CA HIS A 25 -10.33 1.62 13.12
C HIS A 25 -10.71 2.39 11.86
N HIS A 26 -12.01 2.63 11.68
CA HIS A 26 -12.53 3.49 10.63
C HIS A 26 -11.88 4.85 10.85
N PRO A 27 -10.81 5.21 10.12
CA PRO A 27 -10.18 6.49 10.31
C PRO A 27 -11.21 7.51 9.86
N SER A 28 -11.45 8.55 10.66
CA SER A 28 -12.27 9.69 10.25
C SER A 28 -11.88 10.10 8.82
N VAL A 29 -12.87 10.53 8.03
CA VAL A 29 -12.69 10.92 6.62
C VAL A 29 -11.51 11.90 6.47
N ASP A 30 -11.35 12.77 7.46
CA ASP A 30 -10.26 13.74 7.57
C ASP A 30 -8.88 13.08 7.78
N ALA A 31 -8.80 12.11 8.68
CA ALA A 31 -7.58 11.33 8.91
C ALA A 31 -7.18 10.50 7.67
N THR A 32 -8.16 10.00 6.92
CA THR A 32 -7.90 9.29 5.65
C THR A 32 -7.38 10.24 4.58
N ARG A 33 -7.96 11.45 4.47
CA ARG A 33 -7.52 12.49 3.55
C ARG A 33 -6.09 12.93 3.83
N HIS A 34 -5.79 13.26 5.09
CA HIS A 34 -4.45 13.66 5.50
C HIS A 34 -3.41 12.56 5.21
N LYS A 35 -3.72 11.30 5.53
CA LYS A 35 -2.83 10.17 5.22
C LYS A 35 -2.61 10.00 3.72
N SER A 36 -3.66 10.14 2.90
CA SER A 36 -3.54 10.01 1.45
C SER A 36 -2.68 11.11 0.82
N GLU A 37 -2.73 12.33 1.37
CA GLU A 37 -1.88 13.43 0.91
C GLU A 37 -0.40 13.17 1.22
N VAL A 38 -0.10 12.68 2.43
CA VAL A 38 1.27 12.29 2.81
C VAL A 38 1.79 11.18 1.88
N MET A 39 0.98 10.15 1.61
CA MET A 39 1.34 9.07 0.68
C MET A 39 1.64 9.59 -0.73
N LEU A 40 0.86 10.57 -1.22
CA LEU A 40 1.02 11.13 -2.56
C LEU A 40 2.34 11.91 -2.68
N ARG A 41 2.68 12.72 -1.67
CA ARG A 41 3.94 13.47 -1.61
C ARG A 41 5.13 12.51 -1.62
N MET A 42 5.12 11.52 -0.73
CA MET A 42 6.20 10.52 -0.68
C MET A 42 6.34 9.74 -1.99
N LYS A 43 5.22 9.45 -2.67
CA LYS A 43 5.26 8.80 -3.98
C LYS A 43 5.85 9.71 -5.06
N ALA A 44 5.55 11.00 -5.03
CA ALA A 44 6.15 12.00 -5.91
C ALA A 44 7.66 12.16 -5.67
N ASP A 45 8.11 12.00 -4.42
CA ASP A 45 9.53 11.94 -4.04
C ASP A 45 10.23 10.64 -4.50
N GLY A 46 9.50 9.73 -5.18
CA GLY A 46 10.03 8.46 -5.67
C GLY A 46 10.18 7.37 -4.61
N ARG A 47 9.63 7.56 -3.40
CA ARG A 47 9.68 6.54 -2.34
C ARG A 47 8.93 5.27 -2.79
N SER A 48 9.44 4.11 -2.37
CA SER A 48 8.77 2.83 -2.60
C SER A 48 7.46 2.74 -1.80
N ILE A 49 6.52 1.96 -2.31
CA ILE A 49 5.27 1.62 -1.60
C ILE A 49 5.54 0.99 -0.24
N ASP A 50 6.64 0.24 -0.10
CA ASP A 50 7.04 -0.33 1.19
C ASP A 50 7.43 0.73 2.21
N ASP A 51 8.29 1.68 1.80
CA ASP A 51 8.73 2.75 2.68
C ASP A 51 7.58 3.67 3.08
N ILE A 52 6.63 3.90 2.17
CA ILE A 52 5.40 4.65 2.45
C ILE A 52 4.53 3.89 3.46
N ALA A 53 4.35 2.58 3.28
CA ALA A 53 3.58 1.73 4.18
C ALA A 53 4.18 1.72 5.60
N ARG A 54 5.51 1.58 5.69
CA ARG A 54 6.26 1.59 6.95
C ARG A 54 6.19 2.95 7.66
N GLU A 55 6.36 4.04 6.92
CA GLU A 55 6.31 5.41 7.48
C GLU A 55 4.90 5.76 8.01
N VAL A 56 3.87 5.46 7.22
CA VAL A 56 2.49 5.86 7.54
C VAL A 56 1.81 4.85 8.51
N GLY A 57 2.42 3.69 8.72
CA GLY A 57 1.89 2.64 9.60
C GLY A 57 0.65 1.95 9.03
N VAL A 58 0.65 1.67 7.72
CA VAL A 58 -0.45 0.97 7.03
C VAL A 58 0.08 -0.19 6.18
N SER A 59 -0.81 -1.06 5.71
CA SER A 59 -0.42 -2.11 4.76
C SER A 59 -0.16 -1.55 3.35
N ARG A 60 0.70 -2.24 2.58
CA ARG A 60 0.94 -1.92 1.15
C ARG A 60 -0.36 -1.87 0.34
N SER A 61 -1.28 -2.78 0.60
CA SER A 61 -2.59 -2.82 -0.06
C SER A 61 -3.42 -1.56 0.21
N THR A 62 -3.37 -1.03 1.44
CA THR A 62 -4.01 0.24 1.79
C THR A 62 -3.39 1.40 1.02
N VAL A 63 -2.06 1.46 0.91
CA VAL A 63 -1.36 2.48 0.11
C VAL A 63 -1.81 2.43 -1.35
N ILE A 64 -1.77 1.25 -1.98
CA ILE A 64 -2.16 1.07 -3.39
C ILE A 64 -3.62 1.50 -3.61
N ARG A 65 -4.52 1.08 -2.71
CA ARG A 65 -5.95 1.42 -2.80
C ARG A 65 -6.17 2.93 -2.73
N LEU A 66 -5.52 3.60 -1.78
CA LEU A 66 -5.68 5.04 -1.57
C LEU A 66 -5.08 5.84 -2.72
N LEU A 67 -3.88 5.50 -3.20
CA LEU A 67 -3.27 6.17 -4.34
C LEU A 67 -4.13 6.06 -5.60
N ARG A 68 -4.64 4.85 -5.91
CA ARG A 68 -5.56 4.65 -7.04
C ARG A 68 -6.87 5.42 -6.91
N TYR A 69 -7.32 5.66 -5.68
CA TYR A 69 -8.53 6.44 -5.46
C TYR A 69 -8.28 7.92 -5.76
N VAL A 70 -7.16 8.46 -5.28
CA VAL A 70 -6.74 9.84 -5.52
C VAL A 70 -6.46 10.09 -7.01
N GLU A 71 -5.71 9.20 -7.68
CA GLU A 71 -5.42 9.30 -9.12
C GLU A 71 -6.71 9.36 -9.96
N ARG A 72 -7.72 8.54 -9.62
CA ARG A 72 -9.02 8.55 -10.29
C ARG A 72 -9.82 9.80 -9.99
N ALA A 73 -9.79 10.30 -8.75
CA ALA A 73 -10.46 11.54 -8.39
C ALA A 73 -9.83 12.77 -9.06
N ALA A 74 -8.52 12.75 -9.32
CA ALA A 74 -7.82 13.84 -10.01
C ALA A 74 -8.03 13.83 -11.54
N ALA A 75 -8.45 12.69 -12.10
CA ALA A 75 -8.72 12.51 -13.53
C ALA A 75 -10.19 12.78 -13.91
N SER A 76 -11.03 13.19 -12.95
CA SER A 76 -12.45 13.49 -13.11
C SER A 76 -12.74 14.96 -12.90
#